data_AF-A0A7S3BCY6-F1
#
_entry.id   AF-A0A7S3BCY6-F1
#
_cell.length_a   1.000
_cell.length_b   1.000
_cell.length_c   1.000
_cell.angle_alpha   90.00
_cell.angle_beta   90.00
_cell.angle_gamma   90.00
#
_symmetry.space_group_name_H-M   'P 1'
#
loop_
_entity.id
_entity.type
_entity.pdbx_description
1 polymer ?
#
loop_
_entity_poly.entity_id
_entity_poly.type
_entity_poly.pdbx_seq_one_letter_code
_entity_poly.pdbx_strand_id
1 'polypeptide(L)'
;KLEAELKAQAEAEAARVAVEGKDDHDQRRLKFPDRLEKLQKCKAEGTSHFKDGNLQLAIDFYHKALAHADKFVDLSPDQKQEVNAVSLNLHMNVALANLKLGTEVGLKRCEEAATAALAIDATNSKA
;
A
#
# COMPACT_ATOMS: atom_id res chain seq x y z
N LYS A 1 -0.16 35.55 -0.31
CA LYS A 1 1.28 35.18 -0.20
C LYS A 1 1.45 33.88 0.58
N LEU A 2 0.95 33.81 1.82
CA LEU A 2 1.01 32.60 2.66
C LEU A 2 0.40 31.33 2.02
N GLU A 3 -0.75 31.44 1.35
CA GLU A 3 -1.39 30.29 0.68
C GLU A 3 -0.60 29.76 -0.52
N ALA A 4 0.12 30.63 -1.23
CA ALA A 4 0.96 30.23 -2.35
C ALA A 4 2.22 29.50 -1.86
N GLU A 5 2.74 29.88 -0.68
CA GLU A 5 3.88 29.22 -0.03
C GLU A 5 3.48 27.85 0.54
N LEU A 6 2.29 27.73 1.13
CA LEU A 6 1.73 26.45 1.60
C LEU A 6 1.48 25.47 0.43
N LYS A 7 0.93 25.96 -0.69
CA LYS A 7 0.73 25.15 -1.88
C LYS A 7 2.07 24.71 -2.50
N ALA A 8 3.03 25.62 -2.58
CA ALA A 8 4.38 25.30 -3.06
C ALA A 8 5.12 24.31 -2.15
N GLN A 9 4.92 24.38 -0.83
CA GLN A 9 5.46 23.40 0.12
C GLN A 9 4.79 22.03 -0.03
N ALA A 10 3.47 21.98 -0.19
CA ALA A 10 2.75 20.71 -0.41
C ALA A 10 3.14 20.06 -1.74
N GLU A 11 3.33 20.86 -2.80
CA GLU A 11 3.80 20.38 -4.11
C GLU A 11 5.28 19.96 -4.06
N ALA A 12 6.14 20.68 -3.34
CA ALA A 12 7.54 20.32 -3.15
C ALA A 12 7.68 19.04 -2.32
N GLU A 13 6.87 18.87 -1.27
CA GLU A 13 6.85 17.65 -0.46
C GLU A 13 6.29 16.47 -1.27
N ALA A 14 5.22 16.68 -2.04
CA ALA A 14 4.70 15.68 -2.97
C ALA A 14 5.74 15.28 -4.02
N ALA A 15 6.53 16.23 -4.52
CA ALA A 15 7.62 15.97 -5.46
C ALA A 15 8.79 15.22 -4.80
N ARG A 16 9.16 15.53 -3.55
CA ARG A 16 10.20 14.78 -2.81
C ARG A 16 9.75 13.35 -2.51
N VAL A 17 8.52 13.18 -2.05
CA VAL A 17 7.90 11.87 -1.81
C VAL A 17 7.79 11.05 -3.11
N ALA A 18 7.47 11.67 -4.24
CA ALA A 18 7.42 11.00 -5.54
C ALA A 18 8.79 10.50 -6.04
N VAL A 19 9.88 11.07 -5.53
CA VAL A 19 11.27 10.65 -5.82
C VAL A 19 11.74 9.58 -4.82
N GLU A 20 11.37 9.67 -3.54
CA GLU A 20 11.76 8.70 -2.51
C GLU A 20 10.85 7.44 -2.44
N GLY A 21 9.71 7.44 -3.13
CA GLY A 21 8.69 6.39 -3.07
C GLY A 21 8.82 5.25 -4.08
N LYS A 22 9.75 5.32 -5.04
CA LYS A 22 9.72 4.43 -6.24
C LYS A 22 10.69 3.26 -6.25
N ASP A 23 11.71 3.25 -5.40
CA ASP A 23 12.68 2.15 -5.39
C ASP A 23 12.58 1.33 -4.11
N ASP A 24 12.02 0.13 -4.26
CA ASP A 24 12.14 -0.92 -3.27
C ASP A 24 13.59 -1.45 -3.27
N HIS A 25 14.45 -0.70 -2.59
CA HIS A 25 15.88 -1.03 -2.45
C HIS A 25 16.14 -2.25 -1.54
N ASP A 26 15.12 -2.86 -0.93
CA ASP A 26 15.33 -3.99 -0.02
C ASP A 26 15.46 -5.32 -0.79
N GLN A 27 16.58 -5.51 -1.48
CA GLN A 27 16.90 -6.75 -2.20
C GLN A 27 17.42 -7.88 -1.31
N ARG A 28 17.49 -7.67 0.01
CA ARG A 28 18.01 -8.68 0.94
C ARG A 28 17.10 -9.90 0.97
N ARG A 29 17.68 -11.09 1.17
CA ARG A 29 16.94 -12.27 1.58
C ARG A 29 16.75 -12.23 3.09
N LEU A 30 15.54 -11.91 3.53
CA LEU A 30 15.16 -11.86 4.94
C LEU A 30 14.43 -13.15 5.32
N LYS A 31 14.55 -13.56 6.58
CA LYS A 31 13.73 -14.66 7.12
C LYS A 31 12.27 -14.20 7.20
N PHE A 32 11.36 -15.17 7.24
CA PHE A 32 9.92 -14.93 7.33
C PHE A 32 9.53 -13.87 8.39
N PRO A 33 9.91 -14.00 9.68
CA PRO A 33 9.48 -13.04 10.71
C PRO A 33 10.00 -11.62 10.45
N ASP A 34 11.25 -11.47 10.00
CA ASP A 34 11.85 -10.16 9.76
C ASP A 34 11.19 -9.44 8.58
N ARG A 35 10.84 -10.18 7.52
CA ARG A 35 10.10 -9.63 6.37
C ARG A 35 8.66 -9.31 6.73
N LEU A 36 8.02 -10.15 7.52
CA LEU A 36 6.66 -9.92 7.99
C LEU A 36 6.59 -8.66 8.86
N GLU A 37 7.57 -8.43 9.74
CA GLU A 37 7.65 -7.21 10.53
C GLU A 37 7.71 -5.95 9.64
N LYS A 38 8.53 -5.98 8.58
CA LYS A 38 8.61 -4.88 7.60
C LYS A 38 7.29 -4.63 6.87
N LEU A 39 6.66 -5.71 6.41
CA LEU A 39 5.36 -5.64 5.77
C LEU A 39 4.32 -4.98 6.70
N GLN A 40 4.27 -5.41 7.97
CA GLN A 40 3.35 -4.85 8.96
C GLN A 40 3.66 -3.38 9.29
N LYS A 41 4.94 -2.98 9.36
CA LYS A 41 5.33 -1.57 9.55
C LYS A 41 4.84 -0.69 8.39
N CYS A 42 5.09 -1.10 7.14
CA CYS A 42 4.60 -0.36 5.98
C CYS A 42 3.07 -0.26 5.96
N LYS A 43 2.37 -1.35 6.31
CA LYS A 43 0.91 -1.35 6.46
C LYS A 43 0.45 -0.34 7.53
N ALA A 44 1.11 -0.31 8.68
CA ALA A 44 0.76 0.59 9.78
C ALA A 44 0.99 2.06 9.40
N GLU A 45 2.11 2.37 8.73
CA GLU A 45 2.43 3.70 8.20
C GLU A 45 1.38 4.14 7.17
N GLY A 46 1.03 3.28 6.20
CA GLY A 46 -0.05 3.56 5.25
C GLY A 46 -1.39 3.80 5.93
N THR A 47 -1.70 3.05 6.99
CA THR A 47 -2.92 3.23 7.80
C THR A 47 -2.92 4.57 8.52
N SER A 48 -1.77 5.02 9.03
CA SER A 48 -1.63 6.34 9.66
C SER A 48 -1.90 7.45 8.64
N HIS A 49 -1.21 7.42 7.50
CA HIS A 49 -1.39 8.42 6.44
C HIS A 49 -2.83 8.46 5.90
N PHE A 50 -3.49 7.29 5.81
CA PHE A 50 -4.89 7.22 5.41
C PHE A 50 -5.81 7.93 6.40
N LYS A 51 -5.58 7.76 7.72
CA LYS A 51 -6.35 8.44 8.77
C LYS A 51 -6.12 9.94 8.75
N ASP A 52 -4.91 10.38 8.42
CA ASP A 52 -4.52 11.79 8.33
C ASP A 52 -5.02 12.45 7.02
N GLY A 53 -5.69 11.71 6.13
CA GLY A 53 -6.19 12.21 4.85
C GLY A 53 -5.15 12.29 3.73
N ASN A 54 -3.91 11.85 4.00
CA ASN A 54 -2.82 11.80 3.03
C ASN A 54 -2.95 10.56 2.13
N LEU A 55 -3.98 10.53 1.28
CA LEU A 55 -4.38 9.34 0.53
C LEU A 55 -3.31 8.84 -0.44
N GLN A 56 -2.59 9.74 -1.13
CA GLN A 56 -1.53 9.33 -2.06
C GLN A 56 -0.38 8.63 -1.33
N LEU A 57 0.07 9.21 -0.21
CA LEU A 57 1.13 8.63 0.59
C LEU A 57 0.71 7.30 1.24
N ALA A 58 -0.56 7.20 1.66
CA ALA A 58 -1.12 5.94 2.12
C ALA A 58 -1.03 4.83 1.06
N ILE A 59 -1.43 5.14 -0.19
CA ILE A 59 -1.33 4.21 -1.32
C ILE A 59 0.12 3.77 -1.54
N ASP A 60 1.07 4.69 -1.50
CA ASP A 60 2.49 4.37 -1.70
C ASP A 60 3.01 3.40 -0.63
N PHE A 61 2.66 3.61 0.64
CA PHE A 61 3.02 2.70 1.72
C PHE A 61 2.34 1.34 1.65
N TYR A 62 1.09 1.28 1.20
CA TYR A 62 0.42 0.01 0.96
C TYR A 62 1.07 -0.77 -0.18
N HIS A 63 1.48 -0.11 -1.27
CA HIS A 63 2.24 -0.76 -2.34
C HIS A 63 3.62 -1.23 -1.86
N LYS A 64 4.32 -0.46 -1.01
CA LYS A 64 5.57 -0.92 -0.36
C LYS A 64 5.35 -2.18 0.49
N ALA A 65 4.22 -2.26 1.21
CA ALA A 65 3.87 -3.46 1.96
C ALA A 65 3.60 -4.67 1.05
N LEU A 66 2.88 -4.46 -0.06
CA LEU A 66 2.64 -5.51 -1.07
C LEU A 66 3.95 -5.99 -1.72
N ALA A 67 4.88 -5.09 -2.02
CA ALA A 67 6.20 -5.47 -2.52
C ALA A 67 6.98 -6.35 -1.53
N HIS A 68 6.81 -6.15 -0.21
CA HIS A 68 7.34 -7.09 0.78
C HIS A 68 6.61 -8.44 0.78
N ALA A 69 5.30 -8.47 0.55
CA ALA A 69 4.51 -9.69 0.45
C ALA A 69 4.96 -10.57 -0.73
N ASP A 70 5.23 -9.96 -1.90
CA ASP A 70 5.63 -10.68 -3.12
C ASP A 70 7.01 -11.33 -3.01
N LYS A 71 7.81 -10.93 -2.03
CA LYS A 71 9.16 -11.49 -1.82
C LYS A 71 9.18 -12.69 -0.88
N PHE A 72 8.04 -13.12 -0.34
CA PHE A 72 7.99 -14.37 0.40
C PHE A 72 8.11 -15.57 -0.54
N VAL A 73 9.03 -16.47 -0.23
CA VAL A 73 9.25 -17.73 -0.96
C VAL A 73 9.24 -18.88 0.04
N ASP A 74 8.90 -20.08 -0.43
CA ASP A 74 8.93 -21.32 0.37
C ASP A 74 8.13 -21.24 1.69
N LEU A 75 6.93 -20.65 1.64
CA LEU A 75 6.04 -20.53 2.80
C LEU A 75 5.39 -21.85 3.18
N SER A 76 5.26 -22.10 4.49
CA SER A 76 4.35 -23.13 5.00
C SER A 76 2.88 -22.76 4.70
N PRO A 77 1.93 -23.70 4.77
CA PRO A 77 0.50 -23.39 4.59
C PRO A 77 0.00 -22.29 5.54
N ASP A 78 0.39 -22.35 6.82
CA ASP A 78 -0.01 -21.36 7.83
C ASP A 78 0.57 -19.97 7.51
N GLN A 79 1.85 -19.92 7.14
CA GLN A 79 2.51 -18.67 6.74
C GLN A 79 1.90 -18.07 5.47
N LYS A 80 1.54 -18.91 4.49
CA LYS A 80 0.88 -18.48 3.28
C LYS A 80 -0.51 -17.89 3.59
N GLN A 81 -1.26 -18.52 4.50
CA GLN A 81 -2.54 -17.99 4.95
C GLN A 81 -2.38 -16.64 5.65
N GLU A 82 -1.36 -16.49 6.51
CA GLU A 82 -1.07 -15.23 7.19
C GLU A 82 -0.72 -14.12 6.18
N VAL A 83 0.20 -14.38 5.25
CA VAL A 83 0.59 -13.41 4.21
C VAL A 83 -0.61 -13.04 3.34
N ASN A 84 -1.41 -14.02 2.90
CA ASN A 84 -2.61 -13.78 2.10
C ASN A 84 -3.64 -12.92 2.84
N ALA A 85 -3.86 -13.16 4.12
CA ALA A 85 -4.79 -12.37 4.92
C ALA A 85 -4.35 -10.90 5.01
N VAL A 86 -3.04 -10.65 5.12
CA VAL A 86 -2.51 -9.28 5.14
C VAL A 86 -2.55 -8.65 3.75
N SER A 87 -2.19 -9.38 2.69
CA SER A 87 -2.27 -8.90 1.30
C SER A 87 -3.71 -8.55 0.89
N LEU A 88 -4.68 -9.38 1.27
CA LEU A 88 -6.11 -9.10 1.07
C LEU A 88 -6.49 -7.76 1.71
N ASN A 89 -6.09 -7.54 2.96
CA ASN A 89 -6.37 -6.28 3.64
C ASN A 89 -5.67 -5.07 2.97
N LEU A 90 -4.44 -5.25 2.47
CA LEU A 90 -3.71 -4.20 1.77
C LEU A 90 -4.39 -3.83 0.45
N HIS A 91 -4.80 -4.80 -0.38
CA HIS A 91 -5.53 -4.54 -1.61
C HIS A 91 -6.85 -3.78 -1.36
N MET A 92 -7.58 -4.14 -0.31
CA MET A 92 -8.79 -3.40 0.10
C MET A 92 -8.49 -1.96 0.51
N ASN A 93 -7.40 -1.73 1.23
CA ASN A 93 -7.02 -0.39 1.63
C ASN A 93 -6.55 0.45 0.43
N VAL A 94 -5.85 -0.15 -0.54
CA VAL A 94 -5.47 0.50 -1.80
C VAL A 94 -6.72 0.88 -2.60
N ALA A 95 -7.67 -0.04 -2.75
CA ALA A 95 -8.94 0.22 -3.45
C ALA A 95 -9.68 1.38 -2.79
N LEU A 96 -9.88 1.33 -1.47
CA LEU A 96 -10.56 2.38 -0.72
C LEU A 96 -9.84 3.74 -0.80
N ALA A 97 -8.51 3.77 -0.72
CA ALA A 97 -7.76 5.01 -0.83
C ALA A 97 -7.85 5.63 -2.23
N ASN A 98 -7.78 4.82 -3.28
CA ASN A 98 -7.96 5.30 -4.65
C ASN A 98 -9.41 5.76 -4.92
N LEU A 99 -10.41 5.06 -4.37
CA LEU A 99 -11.80 5.49 -4.43
C LEU A 99 -12.00 6.84 -3.76
N LYS A 100 -11.42 7.05 -2.57
CA LYS A 100 -11.47 8.33 -1.86
C LYS A 100 -10.71 9.45 -2.57
N LEU A 101 -9.66 9.13 -3.32
CA LEU A 101 -8.90 10.10 -4.09
C LEU A 101 -9.73 10.66 -5.28
N GLY A 102 -10.66 9.87 -5.81
CA GLY A 102 -11.69 10.34 -6.74
C GLY A 102 -11.18 10.77 -8.12
N THR A 103 -9.95 10.39 -8.50
CA THR A 103 -9.40 10.66 -9.83
C THR A 103 -9.81 9.56 -10.81
N GLU A 104 -9.91 9.87 -12.11
CA GLU A 104 -10.20 8.86 -13.13
C GLU A 104 -9.19 7.71 -13.14
N VAL A 105 -7.90 8.03 -12.94
CA VAL A 105 -6.83 7.03 -12.81
C VAL A 105 -6.99 6.22 -11.52
N GLY A 106 -7.39 6.86 -10.43
CA GLY A 106 -7.69 6.20 -9.15
C GLY A 106 -8.82 5.19 -9.28
N LEU A 107 -9.90 5.50 -10.00
CA LEU A 107 -11.00 4.56 -10.21
C LEU A 107 -10.54 3.26 -10.90
N LYS A 108 -9.72 3.37 -11.95
CA LYS A 108 -9.13 2.18 -12.61
C LYS A 108 -8.27 1.36 -11.65
N ARG A 109 -7.41 2.03 -10.86
CA ARG A 109 -6.56 1.39 -9.84
C ARG A 109 -7.39 0.75 -8.71
N CYS A 110 -8.55 1.32 -8.40
CA CYS A 110 -9.50 0.73 -7.45
C CYS A 110 -10.03 -0.61 -7.96
N GLU A 111 -10.46 -0.67 -9.22
CA GLU A 111 -10.93 -1.91 -9.87
C GLU A 111 -9.83 -2.98 -9.92
N GLU A 112 -8.60 -2.58 -10.28
CA GLU A 112 -7.44 -3.48 -10.28
C GLU A 112 -7.16 -4.05 -8.88
N ALA A 113 -7.16 -3.19 -7.85
CA ALA A 113 -6.94 -3.61 -6.47
C ALA A 113 -8.06 -4.50 -5.92
N ALA A 114 -9.33 -4.20 -6.23
CA ALA A 114 -10.47 -5.05 -5.87
C ALA A 114 -10.38 -6.42 -6.55
N THR A 115 -10.00 -6.46 -7.82
CA THR A 115 -9.78 -7.71 -8.57
C THR A 115 -8.66 -8.54 -7.94
N ALA A 116 -7.56 -7.91 -7.52
CA ALA A 116 -6.47 -8.60 -6.81
C ALA A 116 -6.93 -9.16 -5.45
N ALA A 117 -7.78 -8.44 -4.71
CA ALA A 117 -8.37 -8.95 -3.48
C ALA A 117 -9.27 -10.17 -3.73
N LEU A 118 -10.13 -10.13 -4.76
CA LEU A 118 -10.99 -11.25 -5.15
C LEU A 118 -10.19 -12.48 -5.64
N ALA A 119 -9.00 -12.26 -6.20
CA ALA A 119 -8.10 -13.37 -6.55
C ALA A 119 -7.56 -14.12 -5.31
N ILE A 120 -7.51 -13.47 -4.14
CA ILE A 120 -7.14 -14.10 -2.87
C ILE A 120 -8.37 -14.71 -2.19
N ASP A 121 -9.47 -13.98 -2.13
CA ASP A 121 -10.75 -14.40 -1.55
C ASP A 121 -11.91 -13.92 -2.43
N ALA A 122 -12.39 -14.82 -3.30
CA ALA A 122 -13.47 -14.53 -4.25
C ALA A 122 -14.83 -14.26 -3.58
N THR A 123 -14.95 -14.54 -2.28
CA THR A 123 -16.19 -14.34 -1.51
C THR A 123 -16.17 -13.07 -0.67
N ASN A 124 -15.14 -12.24 -0.82
CA ASN A 124 -14.96 -11.07 0.01
C ASN A 124 -16.01 -9.99 -0.28
N SER A 125 -16.99 -9.83 0.60
CA SER A 125 -18.08 -8.85 0.46
C SER A 125 -17.67 -7.36 0.42
N LYS A 126 -16.42 -7.03 0.74
CA LYS A 126 -15.91 -5.64 0.74
C LYS A 126 -15.12 -5.30 -0.52
N ALA A 127 -14.72 -6.31 -1.30
CA ALA A 127 -14.03 -6.18 -2.57
C ALA A 127 -15.03 -5.97 -3.70
#